data_AF-A0A927SJG4-F1
#
_entry.id   AF-A0A927SJG4-F1
#
_cell.length_a   1.000
_cell.length_b   1.000
_cell.length_c   1.000
_cell.angle_alpha   90.00
_cell.angle_beta   90.00
_cell.angle_gamma   90.00
#
_symmetry.space_group_name_H-M   'P 1'
#
loop_
_entity.id
_entity.type
_entity.pdbx_description
1 polymer ?
#
loop_
_entity_poly.entity_id
_entity_poly.type
_entity_poly.pdbx_seq_one_letter_code
_entity_poly.pdbx_strand_id
1 'polypeptide(L)'
;MADLYRKSALEKISNPEQLDKALVVTSPLSWLALVAVTLILVVTVVWSIVGRIPETLTLGGYVVAGNGNVSAVYSDWTGVVQKVHVHKGDLIYDKSPLVDIMLPDGNLKTIESVMNGRVTTVAVQERQEPSSGSLILYFAPTDGKLNQANGQPVLRNQLVVCYVPSKAGSDMSGQLQKGNRVHLTPAGENSQSAGHMMGTVLCVEKYDASQDSVKLVTGSEQAYSDNAGNGAIKAVVVLLDERQDGTPGKNPYVWSNPKGQNLTVDNGDTFTVRIIVKEVRPIEKLFAKIGEVLGW
;
A
#
# COMPACT_ATOMS: atom_id res chain seq x y z
N MET A 1 58.24 70.60 28.92
CA MET A 1 57.41 69.41 28.57
C MET A 1 56.25 69.15 29.55
N ALA A 2 55.76 70.16 30.31
CA ALA A 2 54.60 69.99 31.20
C ALA A 2 53.28 70.54 30.63
N ASP A 3 53.34 71.43 29.63
CA ASP A 3 52.14 72.06 29.04
C ASP A 3 51.42 71.23 27.98
N LEU A 4 52.04 70.16 27.49
CA LEU A 4 51.45 69.24 26.50
C LEU A 4 50.60 68.13 27.13
N TYR A 5 50.85 67.78 28.40
CA TYR A 5 50.06 66.75 29.12
C TYR A 5 48.84 67.34 29.83
N ARG A 6 48.86 68.65 30.14
CA ARG A 6 47.73 69.35 30.75
C ARG A 6 46.60 69.64 29.76
N LYS A 7 46.89 69.82 28.47
CA LYS A 7 45.85 69.99 27.44
C LYS A 7 45.07 68.70 27.15
N SER A 8 45.75 67.55 27.07
CA SER A 8 45.10 66.25 26.81
C SER A 8 44.25 65.72 27.97
N ALA A 9 44.43 66.25 29.20
CA ALA A 9 43.59 65.96 30.36
C ALA A 9 42.43 66.97 30.52
N LEU A 10 42.59 68.21 30.05
CA LEU A 10 41.55 69.25 30.15
C LEU A 10 40.46 69.12 29.08
N GLU A 11 40.81 68.61 27.90
CA GLU A 11 39.86 68.40 26.79
C GLU A 11 38.99 67.13 26.99
N LYS A 12 39.36 66.28 27.95
CA LYS A 12 38.65 65.03 28.28
C LYS A 12 37.56 65.19 29.35
N ILE A 13 37.48 66.35 30.02
CA ILE A 13 36.52 66.63 31.11
C ILE A 13 35.36 67.52 30.64
N SER A 14 35.50 68.21 29.50
CA SER A 14 34.51 69.16 28.98
C SER A 14 33.64 68.59 27.86
N ASN A 15 33.32 67.29 27.86
CA ASN A 15 32.40 66.73 26.88
C ASN A 15 31.18 66.07 27.56
N PRO A 16 30.15 66.87 27.93
CA PRO A 16 28.88 66.36 28.44
C PRO A 16 28.03 65.68 27.36
N GLU A 17 28.43 65.71 26.07
CA GLU A 17 27.62 65.21 24.95
C GLU A 17 27.81 63.71 24.63
N GLN A 18 28.49 62.94 25.49
CA GLN A 18 28.53 61.47 25.34
C GLN A 18 27.43 60.74 26.12
N LEU A 19 26.60 61.46 26.89
CA LEU A 19 25.34 60.94 27.42
C LEU A 19 24.19 61.01 26.39
N ASP A 20 24.29 61.93 25.43
CA ASP A 20 23.34 62.11 24.33
C ASP A 20 23.81 61.48 23.01
N LYS A 21 24.71 60.49 23.08
CA LYS A 21 24.55 59.39 22.12
C LYS A 21 23.27 58.69 22.54
N ALA A 22 22.14 59.23 22.06
CA ALA A 22 20.89 58.52 22.01
C ALA A 22 21.28 57.10 21.63
N LEU A 23 21.09 56.17 22.57
CA LEU A 23 21.09 54.75 22.27
C LEU A 23 20.11 54.65 21.12
N VAL A 24 20.61 54.62 19.88
CA VAL A 24 19.77 54.31 18.72
C VAL A 24 19.54 52.83 18.89
N VAL A 25 18.57 52.50 19.75
CA VAL A 25 18.30 51.14 20.24
C VAL A 25 17.99 50.21 19.06
N THR A 26 17.65 50.74 17.88
CA THR A 26 17.44 49.95 16.68
C THR A 26 17.67 50.79 15.43
N SER A 27 18.66 50.42 14.60
CA SER A 27 18.80 50.95 13.24
C SER A 27 17.55 50.59 12.40
N PRO A 28 17.10 51.43 11.44
CA PRO A 28 15.93 51.12 10.59
C PRO A 28 16.06 49.78 9.84
N LEU A 29 17.28 49.34 9.55
CA LEU A 29 17.55 48.02 8.96
C LEU A 29 17.34 46.88 9.98
N SER A 30 17.67 47.12 11.26
CA SER A 30 17.40 46.18 12.35
C SER A 30 15.90 45.99 12.59
N TRP A 31 15.08 47.03 12.36
CA TRP A 31 13.62 46.92 12.47
C TRP A 31 13.03 46.07 11.35
N LEU A 32 13.50 46.24 10.11
CA LEU A 32 13.15 45.35 8.99
C LEU A 32 13.55 43.90 9.26
N ALA A 33 14.76 43.67 9.77
CA ALA A 33 15.20 42.34 10.16
C ALA A 33 14.31 41.74 11.27
N LEU A 34 13.89 42.55 12.25
CA LEU A 34 13.01 42.12 13.33
C LEU A 34 11.61 41.77 12.83
N VAL A 35 11.06 42.55 11.90
CA VAL A 35 9.78 42.22 11.23
C VAL A 35 9.91 40.94 10.43
N ALA A 36 10.98 40.75 9.67
CA ALA A 36 11.21 39.53 8.89
C ALA A 36 11.28 38.28 9.78
N VAL A 37 12.04 38.34 10.88
CA VAL A 37 12.11 37.24 11.86
C VAL A 37 10.76 36.97 12.50
N THR A 38 10.04 38.03 12.90
CA THR A 38 8.69 37.90 13.48
C THR A 38 7.73 37.25 12.49
N LEU A 39 7.78 37.63 11.22
CA LEU A 39 6.93 37.07 10.17
C LEU A 39 7.24 35.58 9.96
N ILE A 40 8.51 35.20 9.91
CA ILE A 40 8.93 33.78 9.80
C ILE A 40 8.41 32.98 11.00
N LEU A 41 8.50 33.52 12.22
CA LEU A 41 7.96 32.88 13.41
C LEU A 41 6.45 32.68 13.31
N VAL A 42 5.70 33.71 12.91
CA VAL A 42 4.24 33.62 12.72
C VAL A 42 3.89 32.56 11.67
N VAL A 43 4.56 32.56 10.51
CA VAL A 43 4.33 31.56 9.46
C VAL A 43 4.60 30.15 9.97
N THR A 44 5.68 29.95 10.73
CA THR A 44 6.05 28.66 11.30
C THR A 44 5.03 28.17 12.32
N VAL A 45 4.52 29.06 13.19
CA VAL A 45 3.48 28.74 14.18
C VAL A 45 2.16 28.42 13.50
N VAL A 46 1.75 29.22 12.51
CA VAL A 46 0.53 28.94 11.74
C VAL A 46 0.66 27.60 11.01
N TRP A 47 1.80 27.34 10.37
CA TRP A 47 2.05 26.07 9.71
C TRP A 47 2.11 24.89 10.69
N SER A 48 2.61 25.06 11.92
CA SER A 48 2.68 23.96 12.89
C SER A 48 1.30 23.55 13.41
N ILE A 49 0.32 24.47 13.39
CA ILE A 49 -1.06 24.23 13.80
C ILE A 49 -1.90 23.70 12.62
N VAL A 50 -1.73 24.28 11.43
CA VAL A 50 -2.52 23.94 10.24
C VAL A 50 -1.96 22.73 9.50
N GLY A 51 -0.63 22.56 9.52
CA GLY A 51 0.07 21.48 8.87
C GLY A 51 -0.36 20.12 9.39
N ARG A 52 -0.32 19.13 8.50
CA ARG A 52 -0.60 17.72 8.82
C ARG A 52 0.49 16.86 8.22
N ILE A 53 1.05 15.98 9.05
CA ILE A 53 2.08 15.04 8.64
C ILE A 53 1.48 13.63 8.77
N PRO A 54 1.45 12.83 7.70
CA PRO A 54 0.98 11.46 7.77
C PRO A 54 2.01 10.60 8.51
N GLU A 55 1.54 9.84 9.50
CA GLU A 55 2.29 8.75 10.10
C GLU A 55 2.05 7.49 9.29
N THR A 56 3.15 6.91 8.78
CA THR A 56 3.09 5.72 7.92
C THR A 56 3.74 4.53 8.59
N LEU A 57 3.05 3.40 8.59
CA LEU A 57 3.62 2.11 8.96
C LEU A 57 4.12 1.43 7.68
N THR A 58 5.39 1.03 7.65
CA THR A 58 6.00 0.35 6.49
C THR A 58 6.14 -1.14 6.80
N LEU A 59 5.57 -1.99 5.95
CA LEU A 59 5.53 -3.44 6.08
C LEU A 59 5.95 -4.12 4.77
N GLY A 60 6.37 -5.37 4.85
CA GLY A 60 6.39 -6.26 3.69
C GLY A 60 4.98 -6.74 3.36
N GLY A 61 4.63 -6.74 2.08
CA GLY A 61 3.37 -7.24 1.56
C GLY A 61 3.58 -8.30 0.50
N TYR A 62 2.69 -9.28 0.48
CA TYR A 62 2.70 -10.39 -0.47
C TYR A 62 1.39 -10.34 -1.27
N VAL A 63 1.51 -10.30 -2.60
CA VAL A 63 0.35 -10.32 -3.49
C VAL A 63 -0.22 -11.72 -3.48
N VAL A 64 -1.50 -11.82 -3.13
CA VAL A 64 -2.26 -13.06 -3.17
C VAL A 64 -3.49 -12.89 -4.03
N ALA A 65 -3.96 -14.03 -4.51
CA ALA A 65 -5.24 -14.11 -5.15
C ALA A 65 -6.34 -13.72 -4.13
N GLY A 66 -7.22 -12.78 -4.46
CA GLY A 66 -8.30 -12.40 -3.56
C GLY A 66 -9.30 -13.53 -3.32
N ASN A 67 -10.10 -13.42 -2.26
CA ASN A 67 -11.16 -14.39 -1.96
C ASN A 67 -11.99 -14.65 -3.22
N GLY A 68 -12.05 -15.90 -3.69
CA GLY A 68 -12.79 -16.26 -4.91
C GLY A 68 -12.01 -16.13 -6.23
N ASN A 69 -10.69 -15.91 -6.19
CA ASN A 69 -9.83 -16.02 -7.39
C ASN A 69 -9.73 -17.44 -7.96
N VAL A 70 -10.46 -18.38 -7.38
CA VAL A 70 -10.80 -19.62 -8.04
C VAL A 70 -12.33 -19.72 -8.01
N SER A 71 -12.95 -19.38 -9.14
CA SER A 71 -14.36 -19.63 -9.39
C SER A 71 -14.54 -21.09 -9.77
N ALA A 72 -15.62 -21.69 -9.30
CA ALA A 72 -15.97 -23.07 -9.58
C ALA A 72 -17.10 -23.11 -10.59
N VAL A 73 -17.00 -24.00 -11.56
CA VAL A 73 -18.12 -24.39 -12.43
C VAL A 73 -18.68 -25.69 -11.90
N TYR A 74 -19.99 -25.72 -11.69
CA TYR A 74 -20.72 -26.91 -11.25
C TYR A 74 -21.58 -27.44 -12.40
N SER A 75 -21.89 -28.73 -12.35
CA SER A 75 -22.83 -29.34 -13.28
C SER A 75 -24.25 -28.99 -12.88
N ASP A 76 -25.02 -28.36 -13.76
CA ASP A 76 -26.46 -28.17 -13.54
C ASP A 76 -27.25 -29.47 -13.75
N TRP A 77 -26.68 -30.42 -14.50
CA TRP A 77 -27.33 -31.65 -14.92
C TRP A 77 -26.62 -32.90 -14.41
N THR A 78 -27.37 -33.99 -14.29
CA THR A 78 -26.81 -35.34 -14.11
C THR A 78 -26.66 -35.98 -15.49
N GLY A 79 -25.49 -36.54 -15.79
CA GLY A 79 -25.23 -37.19 -17.07
C GLY A 79 -23.78 -37.62 -17.22
N VAL A 80 -23.43 -38.21 -18.36
CA VAL A 80 -22.07 -38.73 -18.63
C VAL A 80 -21.26 -37.68 -19.39
N VAL A 81 -20.06 -37.38 -18.91
CA VAL A 81 -19.10 -36.52 -19.62
C VAL A 81 -18.62 -37.24 -20.87
N GLN A 82 -19.01 -36.73 -22.04
CA GLN A 82 -18.57 -37.29 -23.31
C GLN A 82 -17.20 -36.77 -23.71
N LYS A 83 -16.98 -35.46 -23.54
CA LYS A 83 -15.75 -34.79 -23.95
C LYS A 83 -15.44 -33.60 -23.05
N VAL A 84 -14.17 -33.46 -22.70
CA VAL A 84 -13.66 -32.28 -22.00
C VAL A 84 -12.90 -31.40 -23.02
N HIS A 85 -13.30 -30.14 -23.16
CA HIS A 85 -12.70 -29.21 -24.14
C HIS A 85 -11.54 -28.40 -23.59
N VAL A 86 -11.33 -28.43 -22.27
CA VAL A 86 -10.36 -27.56 -21.57
C VAL A 86 -9.36 -28.36 -20.74
N HIS A 87 -8.14 -27.86 -20.69
CA HIS A 87 -7.05 -28.41 -19.88
C HIS A 87 -6.59 -27.40 -18.82
N LYS A 88 -5.88 -27.90 -17.81
CA LYS A 88 -5.26 -27.05 -16.80
C LYS A 88 -4.29 -26.05 -17.45
N GLY A 89 -4.51 -24.78 -17.19
CA GLY A 89 -3.70 -23.66 -17.69
C GLY A 89 -4.33 -22.91 -18.86
N ASP A 90 -5.35 -23.47 -19.51
CA ASP A 90 -6.01 -22.88 -20.67
C ASP A 90 -6.76 -21.59 -20.30
N LEU A 91 -6.85 -20.67 -21.27
CA LEU A 91 -7.70 -19.49 -21.18
C LEU A 91 -9.10 -19.82 -21.69
N ILE A 92 -10.09 -19.49 -20.88
CA ILE A 92 -11.51 -19.59 -21.20
C ILE A 92 -12.11 -18.19 -21.28
N TYR A 93 -13.03 -18.02 -22.21
CA TYR A 93 -13.79 -16.80 -22.42
C TYR A 93 -15.26 -17.02 -22.07
N ASP A 94 -16.01 -15.96 -21.87
CA ASP A 94 -17.47 -16.03 -21.81
C ASP A 94 -18.02 -16.87 -22.98
N LYS A 95 -18.89 -17.82 -22.67
CA LYS A 95 -19.49 -18.83 -23.57
C LYS A 95 -18.54 -19.87 -24.16
N SER A 96 -17.29 -19.95 -23.68
CA SER A 96 -16.37 -20.99 -24.15
C SER A 96 -16.87 -22.37 -23.70
N PRO A 97 -16.88 -23.38 -24.59
CA PRO A 97 -17.31 -24.73 -24.23
C PRO A 97 -16.29 -25.34 -23.26
N LEU A 98 -16.77 -25.85 -22.13
CA LEU A 98 -15.94 -26.46 -21.10
C LEU A 98 -16.00 -27.98 -21.20
N VAL A 99 -17.22 -28.53 -21.12
CA VAL A 99 -17.46 -29.97 -21.07
C VAL A 99 -18.79 -30.28 -21.76
N ASP A 100 -18.82 -31.34 -22.57
CA ASP A 100 -20.05 -31.90 -23.14
C ASP A 100 -20.56 -33.02 -22.24
N ILE A 101 -21.81 -32.89 -21.78
CA ILE A 101 -22.50 -33.86 -20.95
C ILE A 101 -23.68 -34.45 -21.72
N MET A 102 -23.75 -35.77 -21.79
CA MET A 102 -24.89 -36.52 -22.31
C MET A 102 -25.87 -36.81 -21.18
N LEU A 103 -27.06 -36.23 -21.28
CA LEU A 103 -28.13 -36.44 -20.30
C LEU A 103 -28.77 -37.84 -20.47
N PRO A 104 -29.46 -38.36 -19.44
CA PRO A 104 -30.15 -39.64 -19.51
C PRO A 104 -31.25 -39.71 -20.59
N ASP A 105 -31.76 -38.56 -21.04
CA ASP A 105 -32.73 -38.45 -22.13
C ASP A 105 -32.09 -38.57 -23.54
N GLY A 106 -30.77 -38.71 -23.60
CA GLY A 106 -29.98 -38.80 -24.83
C GLY A 106 -29.59 -37.46 -25.44
N ASN A 107 -29.99 -36.33 -24.83
CA ASN A 107 -29.60 -35.00 -25.31
C ASN A 107 -28.19 -34.64 -24.85
N LEU A 108 -27.44 -34.00 -25.74
CA LEU A 108 -26.12 -33.44 -25.42
C LEU A 108 -26.25 -31.98 -25.00
N LYS A 109 -25.68 -31.64 -23.84
CA LYS A 109 -25.59 -30.28 -23.34
C LYS A 109 -24.13 -29.93 -23.08
N THR A 110 -23.71 -28.80 -23.62
CA THR A 110 -22.39 -28.23 -23.36
C THR A 110 -22.50 -27.27 -22.19
N ILE A 111 -21.67 -27.47 -21.17
CA ILE A 111 -21.46 -26.49 -20.11
C ILE A 111 -20.50 -25.44 -20.67
N GLU A 112 -20.95 -24.19 -20.67
CA GLU A 112 -20.17 -23.04 -21.12
C GLU A 112 -19.65 -22.22 -19.95
N SER A 113 -18.53 -21.53 -20.13
CA SER A 113 -18.05 -20.57 -19.14
C SER A 113 -18.95 -19.35 -19.10
N VAL A 114 -19.22 -18.84 -17.88
CA VAL A 114 -20.00 -17.61 -17.67
C VAL A 114 -19.14 -16.34 -17.66
N MET A 115 -17.81 -16.50 -17.65
CA MET A 115 -16.88 -15.37 -17.61
C MET A 115 -15.49 -15.75 -18.14
N ASN A 116 -14.65 -14.74 -18.33
CA ASN A 116 -13.27 -14.93 -18.76
C ASN A 116 -12.39 -15.40 -17.59
N GLY A 117 -11.48 -16.33 -17.85
CA GLY A 117 -10.63 -16.90 -16.82
C GLY A 117 -9.53 -17.82 -17.33
N ARG A 118 -8.69 -18.28 -16.41
CA ARG A 118 -7.67 -19.30 -16.65
C ARG A 118 -8.01 -20.55 -15.87
N VAL A 119 -8.06 -21.71 -16.51
CA VAL A 119 -8.37 -22.98 -15.85
C VAL A 119 -7.24 -23.33 -14.87
N THR A 120 -7.58 -23.48 -13.59
CA THR A 120 -6.65 -23.83 -12.52
C THR A 120 -6.56 -25.35 -12.38
N THR A 121 -7.72 -26.02 -12.37
CA THR A 121 -7.84 -27.47 -12.22
C THR A 121 -9.14 -27.93 -12.87
N VAL A 122 -9.09 -29.06 -13.58
CA VAL A 122 -10.30 -29.77 -14.04
C VAL A 122 -10.56 -30.92 -13.08
N ALA A 123 -11.77 -31.00 -12.53
CA ALA A 123 -12.15 -31.98 -11.52
C ALA A 123 -12.87 -33.21 -12.10
N VAL A 124 -13.28 -33.15 -13.37
CA VAL A 124 -13.96 -34.25 -14.08
C VAL A 124 -13.09 -34.86 -15.18
N GLN A 125 -13.37 -36.11 -15.50
CA GLN A 125 -12.74 -36.85 -16.60
C GLN A 125 -13.80 -37.33 -17.61
N GLU A 126 -13.36 -37.62 -18.83
CA GLU A 126 -14.21 -38.24 -19.83
C GLU A 126 -14.73 -39.61 -19.36
N ARG A 127 -15.99 -39.91 -19.67
CA ARG A 127 -16.76 -41.09 -19.22
C ARG A 127 -17.12 -41.12 -17.74
N GLN A 128 -16.84 -40.06 -16.99
CA GLN A 128 -17.36 -39.90 -15.64
C GLN A 128 -18.82 -39.45 -15.69
N GLU A 129 -19.63 -39.85 -14.71
CA GLU A 129 -21.04 -39.47 -14.59
C GLU A 129 -21.24 -38.47 -13.42
N PRO A 130 -20.99 -37.16 -13.63
CA PRO A 130 -21.32 -36.13 -12.65
C PRO A 130 -22.81 -36.07 -12.35
N SER A 131 -23.16 -35.92 -11.07
CA SER A 131 -24.51 -35.54 -10.65
C SER A 131 -24.68 -34.02 -10.71
N SER A 132 -25.93 -33.55 -10.76
CA SER A 132 -26.23 -32.13 -10.54
C SER A 132 -25.60 -31.64 -9.22
N GLY A 133 -24.99 -30.45 -9.26
CA GLY A 133 -24.21 -29.86 -8.17
C GLY A 133 -22.77 -30.36 -8.05
N SER A 134 -22.33 -31.30 -8.89
CA SER A 134 -20.93 -31.76 -8.88
C SER A 134 -19.98 -30.71 -9.46
N LEU A 135 -18.77 -30.65 -8.91
CA LEU A 135 -17.72 -29.74 -9.38
C LEU A 135 -17.14 -30.24 -10.72
N ILE A 136 -17.16 -29.37 -11.73
CA ILE A 136 -16.56 -29.63 -13.04
C ILE A 136 -15.12 -29.15 -13.09
N LEU A 137 -14.89 -27.87 -12.78
CA LEU A 137 -13.56 -27.28 -12.80
C LEU A 137 -13.47 -26.04 -11.92
N TYR A 138 -12.23 -25.66 -11.68
CA TYR A 138 -11.80 -24.45 -11.00
C TYR A 138 -11.06 -23.57 -11.99
N PHE A 139 -11.39 -22.28 -12.05
CA PHE A 139 -10.72 -21.31 -12.90
C PHE A 139 -10.50 -19.98 -12.17
N ALA A 140 -9.43 -19.27 -12.49
CA ALA A 140 -9.16 -17.94 -11.99
C ALA A 140 -9.71 -16.87 -12.93
N PRO A 141 -10.59 -15.96 -12.48
CA PRO A 141 -11.07 -14.83 -13.28
C PRO A 141 -9.94 -14.00 -13.89
N THR A 142 -10.10 -13.60 -15.16
CA THR A 142 -9.16 -12.72 -15.87
C THR A 142 -9.94 -11.67 -16.66
N ASP A 143 -9.28 -10.64 -17.17
CA ASP A 143 -9.91 -9.69 -18.10
C ASP A 143 -10.13 -10.27 -19.52
N GLY A 144 -9.76 -11.53 -19.75
CA GLY A 144 -9.80 -12.19 -21.06
C GLY A 144 -8.72 -11.70 -22.02
N LYS A 145 -7.76 -10.88 -21.59
CA LYS A 145 -6.62 -10.50 -22.42
C LYS A 145 -5.31 -10.95 -21.79
N LEU A 146 -4.39 -11.26 -22.67
CA LEU A 146 -3.00 -11.44 -22.29
C LEU A 146 -2.38 -10.07 -22.07
N ASN A 147 -1.64 -9.96 -20.98
CA ASN A 147 -0.78 -8.84 -20.69
C ASN A 147 0.27 -8.73 -21.80
N GLN A 148 0.42 -7.53 -22.37
CA GLN A 148 1.34 -7.30 -23.48
C GLN A 148 2.82 -7.42 -23.07
N ALA A 149 3.14 -7.29 -21.78
CA ALA A 149 4.52 -7.32 -21.27
C ALA A 149 5.06 -8.75 -21.09
N ASN A 150 4.24 -9.67 -20.57
CA ASN A 150 4.69 -11.02 -20.22
C ASN A 150 3.89 -12.14 -20.92
N GLY A 151 2.87 -11.80 -21.71
CA GLY A 151 2.01 -12.78 -22.38
C GLY A 151 1.15 -13.62 -21.43
N GLN A 152 1.03 -13.24 -20.15
CA GLN A 152 0.22 -13.94 -19.15
C GLN A 152 -1.14 -13.26 -18.97
N PRO A 153 -2.18 -13.97 -18.49
CA PRO A 153 -3.49 -13.36 -18.27
C PRO A 153 -3.43 -12.27 -17.21
N VAL A 154 -4.11 -11.14 -17.44
CA VAL A 154 -4.19 -10.07 -16.44
C VAL A 154 -5.12 -10.51 -15.31
N LEU A 155 -4.55 -10.71 -14.13
CA LEU A 155 -5.28 -11.03 -12.91
C LEU A 155 -5.95 -9.77 -12.35
N ARG A 156 -7.15 -9.94 -11.78
CA ARG A 156 -7.92 -8.90 -11.10
C ARG A 156 -8.26 -9.32 -9.68
N ASN A 157 -8.78 -8.38 -8.89
CA ASN A 157 -9.16 -8.59 -7.49
C ASN A 157 -8.04 -9.20 -6.64
N GLN A 158 -6.77 -8.92 -6.95
CA GLN A 158 -5.66 -9.33 -6.10
C GLN A 158 -5.71 -8.56 -4.78
N LEU A 159 -5.32 -9.25 -3.72
CA LEU A 159 -5.16 -8.70 -2.39
C LEU A 159 -3.68 -8.67 -2.04
N VAL A 160 -3.31 -7.80 -1.12
CA VAL A 160 -1.98 -7.81 -0.53
C VAL A 160 -2.10 -8.11 0.94
N VAL A 161 -1.46 -9.20 1.37
CA VAL A 161 -1.41 -9.59 2.77
C VAL A 161 -0.09 -9.10 3.35
N CYS A 162 -0.20 -8.34 4.44
CA CYS A 162 0.93 -7.83 5.20
C CYS A 162 0.89 -8.42 6.61
N TYR A 163 2.04 -8.53 7.26
CA TYR A 163 2.11 -8.99 8.65
C TYR A 163 2.64 -7.87 9.53
N VAL A 164 1.94 -7.60 10.63
CA VAL A 164 2.32 -6.60 11.62
C VAL A 164 2.62 -7.27 12.96
N PRO A 165 3.75 -6.97 13.63
CA PRO A 165 4.06 -7.52 14.94
C PRO A 165 3.08 -7.01 16.02
N SER A 166 2.66 -7.92 16.90
CA SER A 166 1.73 -7.69 18.01
C SER A 166 2.39 -7.07 19.26
N LYS A 167 3.73 -7.08 19.38
CA LYS A 167 4.45 -6.54 20.55
C LYS A 167 5.01 -5.12 20.30
N ALA A 168 4.62 -4.20 21.19
CA ALA A 168 5.30 -3.02 21.79
C ALA A 168 6.34 -2.15 21.04
N GLY A 169 6.75 -2.45 19.81
CA GLY A 169 7.62 -1.60 18.99
C GLY A 169 6.87 -0.80 17.90
N SER A 170 5.56 -0.99 17.81
CA SER A 170 4.69 -0.32 16.84
C SER A 170 3.44 0.22 17.55
N ASP A 171 3.55 1.33 18.28
CA ASP A 171 2.38 2.06 18.81
C ASP A 171 1.33 2.38 17.72
N MET A 172 1.74 2.31 16.46
CA MET A 172 0.90 2.50 15.28
C MET A 172 0.11 1.25 14.87
N SER A 173 0.45 0.03 15.34
CA SER A 173 -0.29 -1.19 14.97
C SER A 173 -1.67 -1.24 15.59
N GLY A 174 -1.85 -0.70 16.80
CA GLY A 174 -3.17 -0.53 17.43
C GLY A 174 -4.07 0.51 16.76
N GLN A 175 -3.50 1.36 15.90
CA GLN A 175 -4.22 2.41 15.18
C GLN A 175 -4.59 1.97 13.75
N LEU A 176 -4.20 0.77 13.32
CA LEU A 176 -4.60 0.20 12.04
C LEU A 176 -6.09 -0.10 12.03
N GLN A 177 -6.79 0.45 11.05
CA GLN A 177 -8.23 0.27 10.89
C GLN A 177 -8.58 -0.03 9.44
N LYS A 178 -9.72 -0.69 9.25
CA LYS A 178 -10.35 -0.84 7.94
C LYS A 178 -10.56 0.55 7.33
N GLY A 179 -10.22 0.70 6.06
CA GLY A 179 -10.35 1.96 5.33
C GLY A 179 -9.08 2.81 5.30
N ASN A 180 -8.03 2.46 6.06
CA ASN A 180 -6.76 3.17 5.97
C ASN A 180 -6.21 3.08 4.55
N ARG A 181 -5.68 4.21 4.05
CA ARG A 181 -5.07 4.28 2.72
C ARG A 181 -3.70 3.64 2.73
N VAL A 182 -3.36 2.99 1.62
CA VAL A 182 -2.15 2.21 1.48
C VAL A 182 -1.46 2.58 0.17
N HIS A 183 -0.17 2.83 0.25
CA HIS A 183 0.69 3.01 -0.91
C HIS A 183 1.62 1.79 -1.01
N LEU A 184 1.58 1.11 -2.15
CA LEU A 184 2.39 -0.07 -2.41
C LEU A 184 3.47 0.24 -3.44
N THR A 185 4.70 -0.18 -3.18
CA THR A 185 5.84 -0.04 -4.10
C THR A 185 6.42 -1.43 -4.37
N PRO A 186 6.62 -1.85 -5.64
CA PRO A 186 7.23 -3.14 -5.95
C PRO A 186 8.58 -3.31 -5.26
N ALA A 187 8.87 -4.50 -4.75
CA ALA A 187 10.18 -4.80 -4.19
C ALA A 187 11.27 -4.68 -5.27
N GLY A 188 12.33 -3.91 -5.00
CA GLY A 188 13.45 -3.70 -5.92
C GLY A 188 13.34 -2.46 -6.82
N GLU A 189 12.18 -1.79 -6.87
CA GLU A 189 12.03 -0.52 -7.58
C GLU A 189 12.00 0.69 -6.62
N ASN A 190 12.53 1.83 -7.09
CA ASN A 190 12.51 3.05 -6.31
C ASN A 190 11.18 3.78 -6.48
N SER A 191 10.50 4.10 -5.36
CA SER A 191 9.23 4.84 -5.35
C SER A 191 9.29 6.20 -6.06
N GLN A 192 10.49 6.80 -6.17
CA GLN A 192 10.70 8.06 -6.91
C GLN A 192 10.62 7.90 -8.43
N SER A 193 10.90 6.72 -8.99
CA SER A 193 10.92 6.49 -10.44
C SER A 193 9.62 5.88 -10.97
N ALA A 194 9.09 4.88 -10.27
CA ALA A 194 7.93 4.10 -10.72
C ALA A 194 6.59 4.62 -10.15
N GLY A 195 6.63 5.38 -9.06
CA GLY A 195 5.45 5.77 -8.29
C GLY A 195 5.01 4.66 -7.33
N HIS A 196 3.77 4.77 -6.85
CA HIS A 196 3.16 3.81 -5.94
C HIS A 196 1.77 3.42 -6.44
N MET A 197 1.42 2.15 -6.21
CA MET A 197 0.09 1.61 -6.42
C MET A 197 -0.79 1.94 -5.21
N MET A 198 -2.07 2.20 -5.46
CA MET A 198 -3.04 2.55 -4.43
C MET A 198 -3.80 1.33 -3.95
N GLY A 199 -4.11 1.33 -2.66
CA GLY A 199 -5.01 0.36 -2.07
C GLY A 199 -5.58 0.85 -0.76
N THR A 200 -6.49 0.05 -0.22
CA THR A 200 -7.21 0.34 1.02
C THR A 200 -7.19 -0.88 1.93
N VAL A 201 -6.97 -0.68 3.24
CA VAL A 201 -7.04 -1.76 4.22
C VAL A 201 -8.47 -2.31 4.26
N LEU A 202 -8.63 -3.57 3.83
CA LEU A 202 -9.90 -4.27 3.83
C LEU A 202 -10.27 -4.76 5.23
N CYS A 203 -9.32 -5.38 5.92
CA CYS A 203 -9.46 -5.82 7.30
C CYS A 203 -8.10 -5.98 7.99
N VAL A 204 -8.15 -5.92 9.31
CA VAL A 204 -7.03 -6.26 10.21
C VAL A 204 -7.49 -7.47 11.01
N GLU A 205 -6.73 -8.56 10.98
CA GLU A 205 -7.10 -9.76 11.71
C GLU A 205 -7.04 -9.52 13.23
N LYS A 206 -8.04 -10.08 13.92
CA LYS A 206 -8.15 -10.00 15.37
C LYS A 206 -7.20 -10.98 16.06
N TYR A 207 -6.97 -12.12 15.43
CA TYR A 207 -6.17 -13.22 15.94
C TYR A 207 -4.75 -13.15 15.38
N ASP A 208 -3.81 -13.73 16.12
CA ASP A 208 -2.45 -13.84 15.65
C ASP A 208 -2.36 -14.93 14.55
N ALA A 209 -1.59 -14.64 13.50
CA ALA A 209 -1.33 -15.55 12.41
C ALA A 209 -0.47 -16.74 12.88
N SER A 210 -0.66 -17.90 12.27
CA SER A 210 0.15 -19.09 12.53
C SER A 210 1.31 -19.21 11.54
N GLN A 211 2.31 -20.02 11.88
CA GLN A 211 3.41 -20.32 10.94
C GLN A 211 2.90 -20.93 9.63
N ASP A 212 1.93 -21.83 9.72
CA ASP A 212 1.33 -22.48 8.54
C ASP A 212 0.58 -21.49 7.65
N SER A 213 -0.17 -20.55 8.22
CA SER A 213 -0.92 -19.57 7.42
C SER A 213 0.01 -18.58 6.72
N VAL A 214 1.09 -18.16 7.39
CA VAL A 214 2.12 -17.31 6.78
C VAL A 214 2.87 -18.03 5.67
N LYS A 215 3.26 -19.29 5.90
CA LYS A 215 3.92 -20.12 4.88
C LYS A 215 3.04 -20.26 3.64
N LEU A 216 1.73 -20.47 3.83
CA LEU A 216 0.78 -20.62 2.73
C LEU A 216 0.70 -19.35 1.85
N VAL A 217 0.68 -18.17 2.47
CA VAL A 217 0.56 -16.88 1.79
C VAL A 217 1.87 -16.47 1.12
N THR A 218 2.98 -16.66 1.81
CA THR A 218 4.30 -16.13 1.38
C THR A 218 5.10 -17.13 0.55
N GLY A 219 4.75 -18.43 0.60
CA GLY A 219 5.53 -19.51 0.02
C GLY A 219 6.89 -19.77 0.70
N SER A 220 7.21 -19.04 1.78
CA SER A 220 8.50 -19.10 2.46
C SER A 220 8.36 -19.62 3.89
N GLU A 221 9.24 -20.55 4.26
CA GLU A 221 9.31 -21.09 5.64
C GLU A 221 9.88 -20.08 6.63
N GLN A 222 10.69 -19.12 6.15
CA GLN A 222 11.34 -18.11 7.00
C GLN A 222 10.48 -16.86 7.22
N ALA A 223 9.46 -16.64 6.37
CA ALA A 223 8.67 -15.41 6.40
C ALA A 223 7.96 -15.16 7.74
N TYR A 224 7.58 -16.22 8.47
CA TYR A 224 7.01 -16.03 9.81
C TYR A 224 8.05 -15.41 10.74
N SER A 225 9.25 -15.99 10.82
CA SER A 225 10.32 -15.49 11.67
C SER A 225 10.80 -14.09 11.28
N ASP A 226 10.87 -13.80 9.97
CA ASP A 226 11.28 -12.48 9.46
C ASP A 226 10.31 -11.37 9.86
N ASN A 227 8.99 -11.64 9.79
CA ASN A 227 7.96 -10.67 10.14
C ASN A 227 7.69 -10.62 11.65
N ALA A 228 7.83 -11.76 12.35
CA ALA A 228 7.51 -11.87 13.77
C ALA A 228 8.65 -11.49 14.71
N GLY A 229 9.91 -11.69 14.29
CA GLY A 229 11.07 -11.62 15.17
C GLY A 229 10.90 -12.56 16.38
N ASN A 230 10.53 -12.00 17.54
CA ASN A 230 10.28 -12.71 18.80
C ASN A 230 8.82 -12.55 19.33
N GLY A 231 7.90 -12.09 18.47
CA GLY A 231 6.52 -11.77 18.82
C GLY A 231 5.50 -12.64 18.10
N ALA A 232 4.23 -12.39 18.40
CA ALA A 232 3.15 -12.81 17.53
C ALA A 232 2.95 -11.75 16.42
N ILE A 233 2.33 -12.12 15.32
CA ILE A 233 2.03 -11.24 14.19
C ILE A 233 0.55 -11.33 13.82
N LYS A 234 -0.01 -10.25 13.33
CA LYS A 234 -1.38 -10.19 12.79
C LYS A 234 -1.34 -9.95 11.30
N ALA A 235 -2.26 -10.57 10.57
CA ALA A 235 -2.41 -10.28 9.15
C ALA A 235 -3.22 -9.00 8.95
N VAL A 236 -2.79 -8.19 7.99
CA VAL A 236 -3.50 -7.02 7.48
C VAL A 236 -3.74 -7.27 6.01
N VAL A 237 -5.01 -7.27 5.60
CA VAL A 237 -5.41 -7.52 4.22
C VAL A 237 -5.71 -6.19 3.56
N VAL A 238 -5.04 -5.92 2.45
CA VAL A 238 -5.18 -4.72 1.64
C VAL A 238 -5.86 -5.09 0.33
N LEU A 239 -6.92 -4.37 -0.01
CA LEU A 239 -7.57 -4.42 -1.32
C LEU A 239 -6.89 -3.41 -2.24
N LEU A 240 -6.49 -3.85 -3.43
CA LEU A 240 -5.90 -2.97 -4.43
C LEU A 240 -6.99 -2.18 -5.16
N ASP A 241 -6.76 -0.89 -5.39
CA ASP A 241 -7.73 -0.03 -6.07
C ASP A 241 -7.68 -0.29 -7.58
N GLU A 242 -8.80 -0.78 -8.14
CA GLU A 242 -8.92 -1.02 -9.58
C GLU A 242 -9.33 0.25 -10.34
N ARG A 243 -8.81 0.36 -11.56
CA ARG A 243 -9.12 1.45 -12.46
C ARG A 243 -10.43 1.21 -13.20
N GLN A 244 -11.25 2.24 -13.30
CA GLN A 244 -12.52 2.18 -14.02
C GLN A 244 -12.35 2.26 -15.56
N ASP A 245 -11.20 2.74 -16.06
CA ASP A 245 -10.99 2.95 -17.50
C ASP A 245 -10.83 1.67 -18.33
N GLY A 246 -10.77 0.51 -17.66
CA GLY A 246 -10.97 -0.81 -18.28
C GLY A 246 -10.06 -1.14 -19.46
N THR A 247 -8.92 -0.46 -19.64
CA THR A 247 -8.06 -0.68 -20.82
C THR A 247 -7.53 -2.12 -20.79
N PRO A 248 -8.06 -3.07 -21.60
CA PRO A 248 -7.82 -4.48 -21.34
C PRO A 248 -6.43 -4.90 -21.84
N GLY A 249 -5.76 -5.81 -21.12
CA GLY A 249 -4.37 -6.22 -21.39
C GLY A 249 -3.29 -5.31 -20.80
N LYS A 250 -3.67 -4.36 -19.92
CA LYS A 250 -2.76 -3.51 -19.14
C LYS A 250 -2.99 -3.73 -17.64
N ASN A 251 -2.07 -3.21 -16.81
CA ASN A 251 -2.23 -3.24 -15.36
C ASN A 251 -3.58 -2.62 -14.93
N PRO A 252 -4.46 -3.39 -14.25
CA PRO A 252 -5.81 -2.95 -13.91
C PRO A 252 -5.84 -2.02 -12.69
N TYR A 253 -4.72 -1.85 -11.98
CA TYR A 253 -4.65 -1.09 -10.74
C TYR A 253 -4.36 0.40 -10.95
N VAL A 254 -4.71 1.19 -9.93
CA VAL A 254 -4.45 2.62 -9.89
C VAL A 254 -3.02 2.88 -9.41
N TRP A 255 -2.27 3.63 -10.22
CA TRP A 255 -0.90 4.02 -9.95
C TRP A 255 -0.77 5.54 -9.91
N SER A 256 0.08 6.04 -9.01
CA SER A 256 0.39 7.47 -8.91
C SER A 256 1.16 8.02 -10.12
N ASN A 257 1.82 7.14 -10.89
CA ASN A 257 2.68 7.51 -12.02
C ASN A 257 2.38 6.60 -13.22
N PRO A 258 2.25 7.14 -14.45
CA PRO A 258 2.03 6.33 -15.66
C PRO A 258 3.06 5.23 -15.90
N LYS A 259 4.32 5.39 -15.45
CA LYS A 259 5.35 4.35 -15.61
C LYS A 259 4.98 3.06 -14.89
N GLY A 260 4.45 3.15 -13.68
CA GLY A 260 4.01 2.00 -12.89
C GLY A 260 2.85 1.23 -13.55
N GLN A 261 2.07 1.87 -14.42
CA GLN A 261 0.97 1.21 -15.15
C GLN A 261 1.45 0.17 -16.17
N ASN A 262 2.74 0.16 -16.52
CA ASN A 262 3.34 -0.84 -17.41
C ASN A 262 3.89 -2.05 -16.64
N LEU A 263 3.93 -2.01 -15.31
CA LEU A 263 4.39 -3.13 -14.48
C LEU A 263 3.30 -4.19 -14.38
N THR A 264 3.72 -5.46 -14.37
CA THR A 264 2.82 -6.59 -14.10
C THR A 264 2.68 -6.79 -12.59
N VAL A 265 1.54 -7.34 -12.18
CA VAL A 265 1.27 -7.65 -10.78
C VAL A 265 0.74 -9.07 -10.76
N ASP A 266 1.59 -9.98 -10.33
CA ASP A 266 1.33 -11.41 -10.34
C ASP A 266 1.25 -11.93 -8.90
N ASN A 267 0.57 -13.07 -8.72
CA ASN A 267 0.48 -13.68 -7.39
C ASN A 267 1.86 -14.15 -6.93
N GLY A 268 2.22 -13.84 -5.69
CA GLY A 268 3.53 -14.10 -5.12
C GLY A 268 4.49 -12.91 -5.21
N ASP A 269 4.16 -11.86 -5.98
CA ASP A 269 4.95 -10.64 -6.00
C ASP A 269 5.03 -10.01 -4.62
N THR A 270 6.17 -9.41 -4.32
CA THR A 270 6.41 -8.75 -3.03
C THR A 270 6.42 -7.23 -3.21
N PHE A 271 5.78 -6.55 -2.27
CA PHE A 271 5.66 -5.10 -2.25
C PHE A 271 6.08 -4.54 -0.90
N THR A 272 6.69 -3.36 -0.91
CA THR A 272 6.80 -2.53 0.28
C THR A 272 5.50 -1.76 0.46
N VAL A 273 4.82 -2.01 1.58
CA VAL A 273 3.48 -1.49 1.88
C VAL A 273 3.58 -0.39 2.91
N ARG A 274 3.15 0.81 2.55
CA ARG A 274 3.11 1.97 3.44
C ARG A 274 1.66 2.33 3.75
N ILE A 275 1.22 1.99 4.96
CA ILE A 275 -0.14 2.26 5.43
C ILE A 275 -0.14 3.61 6.14
N ILE A 276 -1.02 4.53 5.73
CA ILE A 276 -1.23 5.81 6.41
C ILE A 276 -2.16 5.55 7.58
N VAL A 277 -1.63 5.67 8.80
CA VAL A 277 -2.31 5.28 10.03
C VAL A 277 -3.05 6.46 10.66
N LYS A 278 -2.41 7.62 10.69
CA LYS A 278 -2.97 8.85 11.23
C LYS A 278 -2.29 10.07 10.61
N GLU A 279 -3.01 11.18 10.52
CA GLU A 279 -2.41 12.49 10.27
C GLU A 279 -2.25 13.25 11.59
N VAL A 280 -1.03 13.64 11.93
CA VAL A 280 -0.72 14.38 13.16
C VAL A 280 -0.24 15.79 12.84
N ARG A 281 -0.50 16.73 13.74
CA ARG A 281 -0.05 18.12 13.55
C ARG A 281 1.43 18.24 13.95
N PRO A 282 2.25 19.02 13.22
CA PRO A 282 3.66 19.21 13.56
C PRO A 282 3.88 19.67 15.01
N ILE A 283 3.00 20.54 15.52
CA ILE A 283 3.08 21.05 16.89
C ILE A 283 2.99 19.94 17.95
N GLU A 284 2.17 18.92 17.73
CA GLU A 284 2.00 17.78 18.65
C GLU A 284 3.29 16.98 18.77
N LYS A 285 3.99 16.74 17.64
CA LYS A 285 5.30 16.06 17.64
C LYS A 285 6.39 16.88 18.31
N LEU A 286 6.38 18.19 18.11
CA LEU A 286 7.39 19.09 18.65
C LEU A 286 7.30 19.13 20.17
N PHE A 287 6.09 19.27 20.74
CA PHE A 287 5.87 19.22 22.18
C PHE A 287 6.17 17.84 22.78
N ALA A 288 5.77 16.74 22.13
CA ALA A 288 6.11 15.40 22.60
C ALA A 288 7.63 15.20 22.72
N LYS A 289 8.39 15.64 21.72
CA LYS A 289 9.86 15.53 21.71
C LYS A 289 10.53 16.45 22.74
N ILE A 290 9.98 17.64 22.96
CA ILE A 290 10.45 18.55 24.02
C ILE A 290 10.18 17.94 25.40
N GLY A 291 9.03 17.29 25.59
CA GLY A 291 8.69 16.53 26.79
C GLY A 291 9.70 15.41 27.08
N GLU A 292 9.98 14.55 26.10
CA GLU A 292 10.98 13.48 26.23
C GLU A 292 12.38 14.00 26.60
N VAL A 293 12.82 15.11 25.99
CA VAL A 293 14.16 15.67 26.24
C VAL A 293 14.27 16.32 27.62
N LEU A 294 13.17 16.89 28.12
CA LEU A 294 13.13 17.61 29.40
C LEU A 294 12.58 16.76 30.56
N GLY A 295 12.16 15.52 30.32
CA GLY A 295 11.87 14.51 31.35
C GLY A 295 10.52 14.65 32.06
N TRP A 296 9.50 15.14 31.36
CA TRP A 296 8.13 15.37 31.83
C TRP A 296 7.12 14.85 30.81
#